data_AF-A0A8I6SHN7-F1
#
_entry.id   AF-A0A8I6SHN7-F1
#
_cell.length_a   1.000
_cell.length_b   1.000
_cell.length_c   1.000
_cell.angle_alpha   90.00
_cell.angle_beta   90.00
_cell.angle_gamma   90.00
#
_symmetry.space_group_name_H-M   'P 1'
#
loop_
_entity.id
_entity.type
_entity.pdbx_description
1 polymer ?
#
loop_
_entity_poly.entity_id
_entity_poly.type
_entity_poly.pdbx_seq_one_letter_code
_entity_poly.pdbx_strand_id
1 'polypeptide(L)'
;MESPVADFYFGKCIFVTGGTGLMGKVLLEKLLYSCPGLDKIYVLLRSKRGKGADSRLEDIIKLPLFGRIRRECPHQLNKLVAISGDVAVENLGLSQQDEARLINETNIVVHGAASLKLDAKLKDAINMNTEGTLRVLELSKKMKNLDVVLHLSTAFCHGDIDVMEEKVYKPPHDPKDIIRLTHWLDDATLEKIAPDLLQPHPNTYTYSKRIAEALVDSYSSELPVCIIRPSIVTPAWRDPLEGWVDNLNGPVGIMVGGGKGVIRSMHCNGEYNAEVIPVDMAISGIIAIARDVALHKDKFQSTPVYNLTQSGTHPITWGEVLERGKICAWKNPFEWMLWYPNGNIYKSKAVHKMNVIFFHWLPAYFIDFLLFIFAQKTFMLKVQKKIQDGLEVLQYFTTRQWQFSNDNILRMRESLSQNDKEVFNLDFERVEVDPYLTSCILGARQYLLKEDLKSLPRCRRNLAVLWFLDKLVSVLFYAFLIWMVINFSEATKSILDTVVDQFSSLPFLRTISHKSA
;
A
#
# COMPACT_ATOMS: atom_id res chain seq x y z
N MET A 1 9.51 -32.37 8.75
CA MET A 1 10.50 -31.59 9.52
C MET A 1 9.74 -30.81 10.57
N GLU A 2 10.25 -30.73 11.80
CA GLU A 2 9.64 -29.94 12.87
C GLU A 2 9.62 -28.45 12.47
N SER A 3 8.56 -27.74 12.82
CA SER A 3 8.44 -26.28 12.63
C SER A 3 8.15 -25.66 13.99
N PRO A 4 9.20 -25.28 14.75
CA PRO A 4 9.04 -24.62 16.04
C PRO A 4 8.10 -23.41 16.02
N VAL A 5 7.98 -22.69 14.88
CA VAL A 5 6.99 -21.62 14.73
C VAL A 5 5.58 -22.19 14.68
N ALA A 6 5.30 -23.21 13.86
CA ALA A 6 3.98 -23.82 13.80
C ALA A 6 3.59 -24.52 15.11
N ASP A 7 4.54 -25.18 15.78
CA ASP A 7 4.33 -25.88 17.05
C ASP A 7 3.94 -24.92 18.18
N PHE A 8 4.46 -23.68 18.17
CA PHE A 8 4.03 -22.65 19.10
C PHE A 8 2.52 -22.38 19.02
N TYR A 9 1.90 -22.50 17.84
CA TYR A 9 0.46 -22.28 17.69
C TYR A 9 -0.40 -23.50 18.03
N PHE A 10 0.19 -24.64 18.36
CA PHE A 10 -0.55 -25.87 18.65
C PHE A 10 -1.53 -25.68 19.82
N GLY A 11 -2.81 -25.99 19.59
CA GLY A 11 -3.88 -25.85 20.59
C GLY A 11 -4.22 -24.41 20.99
N LYS A 12 -3.61 -23.39 20.36
CA LYS A 12 -3.88 -21.99 20.69
C LYS A 12 -5.06 -21.42 19.91
N CYS A 13 -5.80 -20.52 20.55
CA CYS A 13 -6.81 -19.69 19.89
C CYS A 13 -6.28 -18.28 19.63
N ILE A 14 -6.62 -17.72 18.47
CA ILE A 14 -6.11 -16.42 18.01
C ILE A 14 -7.28 -15.47 17.79
N PHE A 15 -7.24 -14.27 18.35
CA PHE A 15 -8.20 -13.20 18.07
C PHE A 15 -7.59 -12.20 17.08
N VAL A 16 -8.22 -12.07 15.91
CA VAL A 16 -7.76 -11.20 14.82
C VAL A 16 -8.77 -10.09 14.59
N THR A 17 -8.31 -8.85 14.70
CA THR A 17 -9.04 -7.68 14.20
C THR A 17 -8.44 -7.21 12.88
N GLY A 18 -9.27 -6.66 11.99
CA GLY A 18 -8.82 -6.27 10.65
C GLY A 18 -8.68 -7.45 9.67
N GLY A 19 -9.25 -8.61 10.00
CA GLY A 19 -9.21 -9.84 9.18
C GLY A 19 -9.78 -9.70 7.76
N THR A 20 -10.54 -8.63 7.48
CA THR A 20 -11.06 -8.34 6.12
C THR A 20 -10.11 -7.54 5.23
N GLY A 21 -9.02 -7.00 5.79
CA GLY A 21 -8.00 -6.29 5.01
C GLY A 21 -7.06 -7.26 4.27
N LEU A 22 -6.21 -6.72 3.39
CA LEU A 22 -5.24 -7.51 2.62
C LEU A 22 -4.35 -8.38 3.54
N MET A 23 -3.64 -7.74 4.48
CA MET A 23 -2.81 -8.44 5.46
C MET A 23 -3.62 -9.44 6.29
N GLY A 24 -4.81 -9.03 6.77
CA GLY A 24 -5.69 -9.88 7.56
C GLY A 24 -6.06 -11.18 6.83
N LYS A 25 -6.45 -11.11 5.56
CA LYS A 25 -6.81 -12.31 4.78
C LYS A 25 -5.61 -13.23 4.55
N VAL A 26 -4.44 -12.66 4.26
CA VAL A 26 -3.19 -13.43 4.08
C VAL A 26 -2.78 -14.08 5.40
N LEU A 27 -2.94 -13.39 6.53
CA LEU A 27 -2.70 -13.94 7.88
C LEU A 27 -3.62 -15.13 8.18
N LEU A 28 -4.93 -14.98 7.94
CA LEU A 28 -5.90 -16.05 8.16
C LEU A 28 -5.55 -17.29 7.32
N GLU A 29 -5.25 -17.10 6.03
CA GLU A 29 -4.85 -18.20 5.16
C GLU A 29 -3.56 -18.86 5.67
N LYS A 30 -2.52 -18.07 5.94
CA LYS A 30 -1.19 -18.56 6.30
C LYS A 30 -1.21 -19.34 7.60
N LEU A 31 -1.94 -18.86 8.62
CA LEU A 31 -2.13 -19.58 9.88
C LEU A 31 -2.85 -20.91 9.68
N LEU A 32 -3.93 -20.95 8.90
CA LEU A 32 -4.67 -22.18 8.64
C LEU A 32 -3.87 -23.23 7.87
N TYR A 33 -3.05 -22.78 6.91
CA TYR A 33 -2.28 -23.68 6.05
C TYR A 33 -0.96 -24.13 6.72
N SER A 34 -0.22 -23.19 7.33
CA SER A 34 1.11 -23.44 7.88
C SER A 34 1.14 -23.77 9.37
N CYS A 35 0.05 -23.52 10.11
CA CYS A 35 -0.08 -23.86 11.52
C CYS A 35 -1.31 -24.76 11.76
N PRO A 36 -1.38 -25.97 11.15
CA PRO A 36 -2.58 -26.82 11.18
C PRO A 36 -2.92 -27.37 12.58
N GLY A 37 -2.03 -27.20 13.57
CA GLY A 37 -2.26 -27.56 14.96
C GLY A 37 -3.03 -26.52 15.79
N LEU A 38 -3.26 -25.29 15.28
CA LEU A 38 -4.03 -24.27 16.01
C LEU A 38 -5.48 -24.73 16.23
N ASP A 39 -6.11 -24.28 17.32
CA ASP A 39 -7.51 -24.63 17.62
C ASP A 39 -8.48 -23.78 16.80
N LYS A 40 -8.58 -22.48 17.10
CA LYS A 40 -9.52 -21.57 16.44
C LYS A 40 -8.89 -20.21 16.13
N ILE A 41 -9.44 -19.55 15.11
CA ILE A 41 -9.18 -18.14 14.82
C ILE A 41 -10.49 -17.36 14.89
N TYR A 42 -10.60 -16.51 15.91
CA TYR A 42 -11.68 -15.56 16.09
C TYR A 42 -11.44 -14.32 15.23
N VAL A 43 -12.36 -14.03 14.32
CA VAL A 43 -12.21 -12.90 13.39
C VAL A 43 -13.28 -11.86 13.70
N LEU A 44 -12.86 -10.67 14.16
CA LEU A 44 -13.78 -9.55 14.38
C LEU A 44 -14.26 -8.99 13.03
N LEU A 45 -15.56 -9.10 12.78
CA LEU A 45 -16.20 -8.73 11.52
C LEU A 45 -17.38 -7.79 11.76
N ARG A 46 -17.29 -6.61 11.14
CA ARG A 46 -18.37 -5.63 11.10
C ARG A 46 -19.50 -6.07 10.18
N SER A 47 -20.74 -5.81 10.56
CA SER A 47 -21.84 -5.85 9.59
C SER A 47 -21.63 -4.80 8.50
N LYS A 48 -21.79 -5.18 7.23
CA LYS A 48 -21.56 -4.25 6.10
C LYS A 48 -22.40 -4.65 4.89
N ARG A 49 -23.05 -3.65 4.26
CA ARG A 49 -23.91 -3.85 3.07
C ARG A 49 -25.00 -4.92 3.28
N GLY A 50 -25.64 -4.91 4.46
CA GLY A 50 -26.68 -5.88 4.80
C GLY A 50 -26.20 -7.31 5.09
N LYS A 51 -24.89 -7.58 5.06
CA LYS A 51 -24.32 -8.87 5.45
C LYS A 51 -23.79 -8.84 6.88
N GLY A 52 -24.20 -9.83 7.69
CA GLY A 52 -23.68 -10.09 9.03
C GLY A 52 -22.29 -10.75 9.01
N ALA A 53 -21.73 -10.99 10.20
CA ALA A 53 -20.37 -11.49 10.38
C ALA A 53 -20.12 -12.83 9.66
N ASP A 54 -20.99 -13.83 9.84
CA ASP A 54 -20.84 -15.16 9.22
C ASP A 54 -20.86 -15.12 7.70
N SER A 55 -21.85 -14.44 7.11
CA SER A 55 -21.94 -14.29 5.65
C SER A 55 -20.72 -13.56 5.06
N ARG A 56 -20.15 -12.60 5.80
CA ARG A 56 -18.91 -11.95 5.39
C ARG A 56 -17.70 -12.86 5.49
N LEU A 57 -17.63 -13.74 6.50
CA LEU A 57 -16.58 -14.74 6.62
C LEU A 57 -16.67 -15.74 5.45
N GLU A 58 -17.87 -16.18 5.10
CA GLU A 58 -18.11 -17.04 3.94
C GLU A 58 -17.62 -16.42 2.62
N ASP A 59 -17.85 -15.12 2.41
CA ASP A 59 -17.35 -14.41 1.23
C ASP A 59 -15.81 -14.40 1.21
N ILE A 60 -15.16 -14.27 2.37
CA ILE A 60 -13.69 -14.27 2.48
C ILE A 60 -13.12 -15.63 2.11
N ILE A 61 -13.67 -16.72 2.67
CA ILE A 61 -13.17 -18.08 2.39
C ILE A 61 -13.42 -18.54 0.95
N LYS A 62 -14.30 -17.86 0.19
CA LYS A 62 -14.54 -18.10 -1.24
C LYS A 62 -13.50 -17.42 -2.15
N LEU A 63 -12.69 -16.51 -1.63
CA LEU A 63 -11.67 -15.82 -2.42
C LEU A 63 -10.64 -16.80 -3.01
N PRO A 64 -10.04 -16.49 -4.18
CA PRO A 64 -8.99 -17.32 -4.78
C PRO A 64 -7.82 -17.62 -3.84
N LEU A 65 -7.50 -16.68 -2.93
CA LEU A 65 -6.50 -16.81 -1.88
C LEU A 65 -6.61 -18.13 -1.08
N PHE A 66 -7.82 -18.52 -0.68
CA PHE A 66 -8.08 -19.74 0.10
C PHE A 66 -8.20 -21.00 -0.78
N GLY A 67 -7.89 -20.88 -2.08
CA GLY A 67 -8.07 -21.95 -3.06
C GLY A 67 -7.27 -23.20 -2.75
N ARG A 68 -6.03 -23.06 -2.24
CA ARG A 68 -5.21 -24.22 -1.85
C ARG A 68 -5.78 -24.95 -0.64
N ILE A 69 -6.21 -24.24 0.41
CA ILE A 69 -6.86 -24.84 1.59
C ILE A 69 -8.11 -25.60 1.17
N ARG A 70 -8.97 -25.02 0.33
CA ARG A 70 -10.19 -25.70 -0.15
C ARG A 70 -9.92 -27.00 -0.90
N ARG A 71 -8.77 -27.13 -1.57
CA ARG A 71 -8.37 -28.34 -2.31
C ARG A 71 -7.65 -29.36 -1.44
N GLU A 72 -6.76 -28.90 -0.56
CA GLU A 72 -5.78 -29.75 0.12
C GLU A 72 -6.20 -30.07 1.57
N CYS A 73 -6.79 -29.11 2.28
CA CYS A 73 -7.12 -29.24 3.71
C CYS A 73 -8.41 -28.48 4.10
N PRO A 74 -9.56 -28.77 3.47
CA PRO A 74 -10.79 -27.97 3.63
C PRO A 74 -11.30 -27.89 5.08
N HIS A 75 -11.03 -28.92 5.90
CA HIS A 75 -11.39 -28.96 7.32
C HIS A 75 -10.75 -27.84 8.14
N GLN A 76 -9.60 -27.28 7.71
CA GLN A 76 -8.96 -26.14 8.39
C GLN A 76 -9.87 -24.90 8.38
N LEU A 77 -10.73 -24.72 7.37
CA LEU A 77 -11.64 -23.57 7.30
C LEU A 77 -12.65 -23.55 8.45
N ASN A 78 -12.98 -24.71 9.03
CA ASN A 78 -13.91 -24.81 10.16
C ASN A 78 -13.37 -24.17 11.45
N LYS A 79 -12.06 -23.87 11.49
CA LYS A 79 -11.40 -23.21 12.61
C LYS A 79 -11.62 -21.70 12.62
N LEU A 80 -12.08 -21.12 11.51
CA LEU A 80 -12.44 -19.70 11.45
C LEU A 80 -13.80 -19.50 12.10
N VAL A 81 -13.85 -18.58 13.06
CA VAL A 81 -15.08 -18.22 13.76
C VAL A 81 -15.31 -16.73 13.60
N ALA A 82 -16.46 -16.37 13.02
CA ALA A 82 -16.87 -14.98 12.90
C ALA A 82 -17.30 -14.44 14.27
N ILE A 83 -16.76 -13.28 14.66
CA ILE A 83 -17.21 -12.53 15.82
C ILE A 83 -17.80 -11.22 15.33
N SER A 84 -19.08 -10.98 15.61
CA SER A 84 -19.73 -9.72 15.23
C SER A 84 -19.22 -8.59 16.12
N GLY A 85 -18.69 -7.53 15.52
CA GLY A 85 -18.25 -6.35 16.26
C GLY A 85 -17.48 -5.33 15.43
N ASP A 86 -17.19 -4.18 16.04
CA ASP A 86 -16.48 -3.05 15.46
C ASP A 86 -15.56 -2.40 16.51
N VAL A 87 -14.28 -2.23 16.18
CA VAL A 87 -13.31 -1.57 17.07
C VAL A 87 -13.66 -0.11 17.37
N ALA A 88 -14.45 0.53 16.49
CA ALA A 88 -14.89 1.91 16.66
C ALA A 88 -16.07 2.08 17.63
N VAL A 89 -16.59 0.98 18.21
CA VAL A 89 -17.77 0.97 19.09
C VAL A 89 -17.36 0.52 20.50
N GLU A 90 -18.01 1.06 21.53
CA GLU A 90 -17.81 0.64 22.92
C GLU A 90 -17.91 -0.89 23.09
N ASN A 91 -17.03 -1.44 23.93
CA ASN A 91 -16.89 -2.88 24.15
C ASN A 91 -16.76 -3.70 22.84
N LEU A 92 -16.23 -3.07 21.79
CA LEU A 92 -16.10 -3.62 20.43
C LEU A 92 -17.45 -4.04 19.79
N GLY A 93 -18.59 -3.63 20.37
CA GLY A 93 -19.93 -4.10 19.96
C GLY A 93 -20.16 -5.60 20.16
N LEU A 94 -19.42 -6.24 21.07
CA LEU A 94 -19.52 -7.68 21.32
C LEU A 94 -20.80 -8.06 22.06
N SER A 95 -21.30 -9.26 21.77
CA SER A 95 -22.27 -9.92 22.64
C SER A 95 -21.58 -10.38 23.94
N GLN A 96 -22.33 -10.52 25.04
CA GLN A 96 -21.78 -11.06 26.29
C GLN A 96 -21.20 -12.48 26.09
N GLN A 97 -21.82 -13.27 25.22
CA GLN A 97 -21.36 -14.62 24.89
C GLN A 97 -20.01 -14.58 24.16
N ASP A 98 -19.87 -13.73 23.14
CA ASP A 98 -18.62 -13.60 22.40
C ASP A 98 -17.51 -12.99 23.26
N GLU A 99 -17.82 -11.99 24.10
CA GLU A 99 -16.85 -11.43 25.05
C GLU A 99 -16.34 -12.51 26.00
N ALA A 100 -17.24 -13.28 26.63
CA ALA A 100 -16.86 -14.36 27.52
C ALA A 100 -16.03 -15.44 26.81
N ARG A 101 -16.39 -15.78 25.57
CA ARG A 101 -15.65 -16.74 24.75
C ARG A 101 -14.22 -16.25 24.46
N LEU A 102 -14.06 -15.00 24.03
CA LEU A 102 -12.75 -14.41 23.77
C LEU A 102 -11.90 -14.34 25.03
N ILE A 103 -12.48 -13.98 26.17
CA ILE A 103 -11.81 -13.92 27.47
C ILE A 103 -11.26 -15.28 27.91
N ASN A 104 -12.04 -16.35 27.73
CA ASN A 104 -11.67 -17.67 28.23
C ASN A 104 -10.74 -18.44 27.29
N GLU A 105 -10.88 -18.25 25.98
CA GLU A 105 -10.22 -19.12 24.99
C GLU A 105 -8.98 -18.48 24.35
N THR A 106 -8.91 -17.15 24.23
CA THR A 106 -7.86 -16.49 23.41
C THR A 106 -6.47 -16.56 24.06
N ASN A 107 -5.48 -16.95 23.26
CA ASN A 107 -4.06 -16.94 23.63
C ASN A 107 -3.27 -15.83 22.95
N ILE A 108 -3.62 -15.49 21.69
CA ILE A 108 -2.86 -14.53 20.89
C ILE A 108 -3.82 -13.51 20.31
N VAL A 109 -3.52 -12.23 20.48
CA VAL A 109 -4.27 -11.15 19.85
C VAL A 109 -3.44 -10.55 18.72
N VAL A 110 -3.98 -10.49 17.51
CA VAL A 110 -3.40 -9.75 16.38
C VAL A 110 -4.30 -8.58 16.04
N HIS A 111 -3.89 -7.39 16.49
CA HIS A 111 -4.63 -6.15 16.28
C HIS A 111 -4.15 -5.42 15.02
N GLY A 112 -4.82 -5.70 13.89
CA GLY A 112 -4.56 -5.07 12.60
C GLY A 112 -5.70 -4.18 12.07
N ALA A 113 -6.77 -3.96 12.85
CA ALA A 113 -7.84 -3.06 12.44
C ALA A 113 -7.38 -1.60 12.45
N ALA A 114 -7.47 -0.94 11.31
CA ALA A 114 -7.18 0.49 11.17
C ALA A 114 -7.95 1.08 9.98
N SER A 115 -8.21 2.39 10.04
CA SER A 115 -8.49 3.22 8.86
C SER A 115 -7.17 3.58 8.19
N LEU A 116 -6.99 3.12 6.95
CA LEU A 116 -5.87 3.47 6.08
C LEU A 116 -6.15 4.72 5.24
N LYS A 117 -7.30 5.38 5.46
CA LYS A 117 -7.64 6.61 4.77
C LYS A 117 -6.78 7.74 5.32
N LEU A 118 -5.81 8.15 4.52
CA LEU A 118 -4.87 9.21 4.86
C LEU A 118 -5.55 10.59 4.89
N ASP A 119 -6.70 10.73 4.24
CA ASP A 119 -7.56 11.92 4.19
C ASP A 119 -8.74 11.87 5.17
N ALA A 120 -8.75 10.91 6.12
CA ALA A 120 -9.81 10.82 7.12
C ALA A 120 -9.81 12.02 8.07
N LYS A 121 -11.01 12.38 8.57
CA LYS A 121 -11.15 13.36 9.66
C LYS A 121 -10.39 12.88 10.90
N LEU A 122 -9.86 13.83 11.67
CA LEU A 122 -9.09 13.54 12.88
C LEU A 122 -9.87 12.63 13.86
N LYS A 123 -11.13 12.98 14.14
CA LYS A 123 -12.01 12.21 15.03
C LYS A 123 -12.18 10.76 14.59
N ASP A 124 -12.44 10.54 13.30
CA ASP A 124 -12.59 9.19 12.74
C ASP A 124 -11.30 8.38 12.84
N ALA A 125 -10.16 9.02 12.55
CA ALA A 125 -8.85 8.39 12.65
C ALA A 125 -8.51 8.02 14.09
N ILE A 126 -8.74 8.90 15.06
CA ILE A 126 -8.52 8.63 16.49
C ILE A 126 -9.46 7.55 17.00
N ASN A 127 -10.76 7.62 16.73
CA ASN A 127 -11.71 6.61 17.18
C ASN A 127 -11.37 5.21 16.62
N MET A 128 -10.97 5.12 15.35
CA MET A 128 -10.65 3.83 14.72
C MET A 128 -9.28 3.29 15.10
N ASN A 129 -8.24 4.12 15.05
CA ASN A 129 -6.85 3.66 15.13
C ASN A 129 -6.25 3.77 16.53
N THR A 130 -6.77 4.64 17.40
CA THR A 130 -6.23 4.89 18.74
C THR A 130 -7.21 4.39 19.79
N GLU A 131 -8.44 4.88 19.80
CA GLU A 131 -9.46 4.44 20.75
C GLU A 131 -9.92 3.01 20.47
N GLY A 132 -9.97 2.60 19.20
CA GLY A 132 -10.19 1.20 18.85
C GLY A 132 -9.10 0.27 19.39
N THR A 133 -7.84 0.74 19.43
CA THR A 133 -6.75 0.03 20.08
C THR A 133 -6.94 -0.02 21.60
N LEU A 134 -7.36 1.08 22.23
CA LEU A 134 -7.72 1.10 23.66
C LEU A 134 -8.72 -0.01 24.00
N ARG A 135 -9.82 -0.10 23.24
CA ARG A 135 -10.87 -1.10 23.48
C ARG A 135 -10.37 -2.55 23.32
N VAL A 136 -9.47 -2.79 22.38
CA VAL A 136 -8.83 -4.12 22.22
C VAL A 136 -7.87 -4.44 23.37
N LEU A 137 -7.13 -3.45 23.86
CA LEU A 137 -6.26 -3.63 25.03
C LEU A 137 -7.07 -3.91 26.29
N GLU A 138 -8.16 -3.17 26.52
CA GLU A 138 -9.08 -3.39 27.65
C GLU A 138 -9.73 -4.77 27.62
N LEU A 139 -10.11 -5.29 26.44
CA LEU A 139 -10.57 -6.67 26.32
C LEU A 139 -9.43 -7.66 26.63
N SER A 140 -8.23 -7.41 26.09
CA SER A 140 -7.06 -8.26 26.28
C SER A 140 -6.68 -8.41 27.76
N LYS A 141 -6.81 -7.35 28.58
CA LYS A 141 -6.58 -7.40 30.04
C LYS A 141 -7.44 -8.42 30.76
N LYS A 142 -8.61 -8.73 30.22
CA LYS A 142 -9.52 -9.71 30.82
C LYS A 142 -9.19 -11.15 30.41
N MET A 143 -8.36 -11.37 29.37
CA MET A 143 -8.08 -12.70 28.81
C MET A 143 -7.22 -13.55 29.74
N LYS A 144 -7.65 -14.79 29.99
CA LYS A 144 -7.07 -15.65 31.03
C LYS A 144 -5.76 -16.36 30.61
N ASN A 145 -5.60 -16.62 29.32
CA ASN A 145 -4.53 -17.47 28.79
C ASN A 145 -3.64 -16.73 27.78
N LEU A 146 -3.51 -15.41 27.93
CA LEU A 146 -2.89 -14.51 26.95
C LEU A 146 -1.37 -14.65 26.94
N ASP A 147 -0.82 -15.06 25.80
CA ASP A 147 0.61 -15.14 25.55
C ASP A 147 1.18 -13.82 25.06
N VAL A 148 0.51 -13.18 24.08
CA VAL A 148 1.00 -11.96 23.41
C VAL A 148 -0.12 -11.17 22.73
N VAL A 149 0.01 -9.83 22.72
CA VAL A 149 -0.81 -8.89 21.94
C VAL A 149 0.06 -8.19 20.91
N LEU A 150 -0.16 -8.47 19.64
CA LEU A 150 0.54 -7.83 18.53
C LEU A 150 -0.26 -6.63 18.02
N HIS A 151 0.28 -5.43 18.14
CA HIS A 151 -0.27 -4.22 17.54
C HIS A 151 0.42 -3.92 16.21
N LEU A 152 -0.35 -3.90 15.12
CA LEU A 152 0.18 -3.50 13.81
C LEU A 152 0.13 -1.98 13.66
N SER A 153 1.31 -1.36 13.67
CA SER A 153 1.53 0.05 13.37
C SER A 153 2.03 0.23 11.92
N THR A 154 2.93 1.18 11.67
CA THR A 154 3.58 1.40 10.38
C THR A 154 4.97 2.00 10.58
N ALA A 155 5.93 1.62 9.75
CA ALA A 155 7.28 2.17 9.81
C ALA A 155 7.31 3.71 9.65
N PHE A 156 6.29 4.28 9.01
CA PHE A 156 6.23 5.71 8.69
C PHE A 156 5.43 6.55 9.70
N CYS A 157 5.12 6.02 10.88
CA CYS A 157 4.34 6.76 11.88
C CYS A 157 5.15 7.89 12.52
N HIS A 158 6.47 7.87 12.45
CA HIS A 158 7.37 8.93 12.94
C HIS A 158 8.12 9.59 11.78
N GLY A 159 7.43 10.48 11.06
CA GLY A 159 7.99 11.14 9.87
C GLY A 159 9.08 12.18 10.14
N ASP A 160 9.29 12.52 11.42
CA ASP A 160 10.22 13.49 11.97
C ASP A 160 11.55 12.89 12.44
N ILE A 161 11.67 11.56 12.42
CA ILE A 161 12.86 10.84 12.88
C ILE A 161 13.69 10.42 11.67
N ASP A 162 14.97 10.79 11.66
CA ASP A 162 15.89 10.47 10.54
C ASP A 162 16.18 8.97 10.46
N VAL A 163 16.49 8.34 11.60
CA VAL A 163 16.72 6.90 11.73
C VAL A 163 15.71 6.31 12.69
N MET A 164 14.76 5.58 12.15
CA MET A 164 13.66 5.02 12.91
C MET A 164 14.08 3.69 13.56
N GLU A 165 14.54 3.78 14.80
CA GLU A 165 14.97 2.63 15.62
C GLU A 165 13.79 1.78 16.15
N GLU A 166 14.10 0.56 16.59
CA GLU A 166 13.16 -0.42 17.16
C GLU A 166 12.88 -0.15 18.64
N LYS A 167 12.37 1.06 18.93
CA LYS A 167 11.90 1.48 20.25
C LYS A 167 10.63 2.32 20.15
N VAL A 168 9.93 2.45 21.27
CA VAL A 168 8.81 3.38 21.40
C VAL A 168 9.36 4.78 21.62
N TYR A 169 8.81 5.74 20.90
CA TYR A 169 9.16 7.15 21.05
C TYR A 169 8.07 7.87 21.83
N LYS A 170 8.48 8.88 22.61
CA LYS A 170 7.54 9.71 23.35
C LYS A 170 6.55 10.38 22.38
N PRO A 171 5.23 10.28 22.61
CA PRO A 171 4.25 10.92 21.76
C PRO A 171 4.25 12.44 22.02
N PRO A 172 3.83 13.26 21.03
CA PRO A 172 3.67 14.71 21.22
C PRO A 172 2.53 15.05 22.19
N HIS A 173 1.55 14.15 22.32
CA HIS A 173 0.35 14.34 23.13
C HIS A 173 0.04 13.04 23.88
N ASP A 174 -0.57 13.16 25.07
CA ASP A 174 -1.07 11.99 25.78
C ASP A 174 -2.24 11.33 25.00
N PRO A 175 -2.22 10.01 24.77
CA PRO A 175 -3.27 9.33 24.01
C PRO A 175 -4.68 9.49 24.59
N LYS A 176 -4.83 9.46 25.92
CA LYS A 176 -6.13 9.59 26.58
C LYS A 176 -6.63 11.02 26.47
N ASP A 177 -5.74 12.00 26.52
CA ASP A 177 -6.11 13.41 26.33
C ASP A 177 -6.64 13.68 24.91
N ILE A 178 -5.99 13.13 23.88
CA ILE A 178 -6.47 13.23 22.50
C ILE A 178 -7.81 12.54 22.31
N ILE A 179 -8.02 11.36 22.91
CA ILE A 179 -9.32 10.69 22.90
C ILE A 179 -10.39 11.61 23.53
N ARG A 180 -10.15 12.14 24.74
CA ARG A 180 -11.09 13.06 25.41
C ARG A 180 -11.38 14.31 24.57
N LEU A 181 -10.35 14.89 23.95
CA LEU A 181 -10.48 16.04 23.06
C LEU A 181 -11.45 15.75 21.90
N THR A 182 -11.35 14.58 21.26
CA THR A 182 -12.22 14.21 20.14
C THR A 182 -13.68 13.94 20.53
N HIS A 183 -13.93 13.60 21.80
CA HIS A 183 -15.28 13.46 22.37
C HIS A 183 -15.88 14.81 22.78
N TRP A 184 -15.05 15.73 23.28
CA TRP A 184 -15.51 17.00 23.83
C TRP A 184 -15.75 18.08 22.76
N LEU A 185 -14.89 18.16 21.75
CA LEU A 185 -15.01 19.15 20.68
C LEU A 185 -15.95 18.67 19.56
N ASP A 186 -16.71 19.61 18.99
CA ASP A 186 -17.49 19.36 17.78
C ASP A 186 -16.57 19.19 16.55
N ASP A 187 -17.10 18.54 15.52
CA ASP A 187 -16.34 18.19 14.31
C ASP A 187 -15.77 19.42 13.59
N ALA A 188 -16.48 20.55 13.57
CA ALA A 188 -16.02 21.76 12.89
C ALA A 188 -14.87 22.43 13.64
N THR A 189 -14.89 22.41 14.97
CA THR A 189 -13.79 22.90 15.81
C THR A 189 -12.56 21.99 15.70
N LEU A 190 -12.75 20.66 15.71
CA LEU A 190 -11.67 19.68 15.51
C LEU A 190 -10.98 19.86 14.17
N GLU A 191 -11.74 20.08 13.09
CA GLU A 191 -11.19 20.31 11.75
C GLU A 191 -10.32 21.57 11.68
N LYS A 192 -10.65 22.62 12.45
CA LYS A 192 -9.86 23.86 12.52
C LYS A 192 -8.52 23.68 13.24
N ILE A 193 -8.47 22.88 14.31
CA ILE A 193 -7.25 22.67 15.10
C ILE A 193 -6.41 21.48 14.62
N ALA A 194 -6.99 20.59 13.81
CA ALA A 194 -6.30 19.40 13.32
C ALA A 194 -4.95 19.69 12.63
N PRO A 195 -4.81 20.72 11.77
CA PRO A 195 -3.52 21.01 11.12
C PRO A 195 -2.36 21.25 12.11
N ASP A 196 -2.64 21.89 13.24
CA ASP A 196 -1.64 22.17 14.29
C ASP A 196 -1.35 20.93 15.12
N LEU A 197 -2.40 20.18 15.53
CA LEU A 197 -2.25 18.93 16.27
C LEU A 197 -1.47 17.86 15.49
N LEU A 198 -1.65 17.84 14.17
CA LEU A 198 -1.03 16.85 13.31
C LEU A 198 0.46 17.09 13.12
N GLN A 199 1.01 18.30 13.34
CA GLN A 199 2.44 18.51 13.12
C GLN A 199 3.29 17.56 13.98
N PRO A 200 4.36 16.95 13.43
CA PRO A 200 4.92 17.10 12.08
C PRO A 200 4.37 16.10 11.03
N HIS A 201 3.29 15.39 11.33
CA HIS A 201 2.74 14.32 10.52
C HIS A 201 2.09 14.82 9.22
N PRO A 202 2.28 14.12 8.09
CA PRO A 202 1.66 14.50 6.82
C PRO A 202 0.16 14.24 6.76
N ASN A 203 -0.39 13.41 7.65
CA ASN A 203 -1.77 12.97 7.61
C ASN A 203 -2.26 12.41 8.96
N THR A 204 -3.58 12.27 9.09
CA THR A 204 -4.23 11.74 10.30
C THR A 204 -3.88 10.27 10.58
N TYR A 205 -3.56 9.49 9.56
CA TYR A 205 -3.16 8.09 9.71
C TYR A 205 -1.84 7.94 10.49
N THR A 206 -0.78 8.61 10.04
CA THR A 206 0.53 8.54 10.71
C THR A 206 0.48 9.09 12.13
N TYR A 207 -0.24 10.20 12.35
CA TYR A 207 -0.48 10.74 13.69
C TYR A 207 -1.22 9.74 14.60
N SER A 208 -2.38 9.24 14.17
CA SER A 208 -3.18 8.31 14.99
C SER A 208 -2.44 7.01 15.31
N LYS A 209 -1.58 6.51 14.39
CA LYS A 209 -0.69 5.37 14.65
C LYS A 209 0.39 5.68 15.68
N ARG A 210 1.05 6.83 15.62
CA ARG A 210 2.00 7.26 16.66
C ARG A 210 1.34 7.34 18.05
N ILE A 211 0.14 7.92 18.12
CA ILE A 211 -0.60 7.99 19.39
C ILE A 211 -1.02 6.59 19.87
N ALA A 212 -1.40 5.69 18.95
CA ALA A 212 -1.73 4.31 19.29
C ALA A 212 -0.51 3.51 19.82
N GLU A 213 0.70 3.74 19.29
CA GLU A 213 1.91 3.11 19.81
C GLU A 213 2.18 3.50 21.27
N ALA A 214 2.10 4.79 21.58
CA ALA A 214 2.28 5.26 22.95
C ALA A 214 1.20 4.72 23.89
N LEU A 215 -0.03 4.56 23.38
CA LEU A 215 -1.09 3.92 24.14
C LEU A 215 -0.76 2.45 24.43
N VAL A 216 -0.33 1.67 23.43
CA VAL A 216 0.06 0.27 23.59
C VAL A 216 1.20 0.14 24.60
N ASP A 217 2.21 1.00 24.50
CA ASP A 217 3.34 1.04 25.42
C ASP A 217 2.91 1.30 26.87
N SER A 218 1.91 2.15 27.10
CA SER A 218 1.37 2.40 28.46
C SER A 218 0.73 1.16 29.11
N TYR A 219 0.38 0.14 28.33
CA TYR A 219 -0.16 -1.14 28.81
C TYR A 219 0.90 -2.23 28.99
N SER A 220 2.18 -1.95 28.67
CA SER A 220 3.26 -2.95 28.70
C SER A 220 3.55 -3.54 30.08
N SER A 221 3.22 -2.80 31.15
CA SER A 221 3.34 -3.31 32.53
C SER A 221 2.24 -4.31 32.91
N GLU A 222 1.11 -4.30 32.20
CA GLU A 222 -0.06 -5.14 32.48
C GLU A 222 -0.27 -6.24 31.43
N LEU A 223 0.27 -6.07 30.23
CA LEU A 223 0.05 -6.95 29.08
C LEU A 223 1.35 -7.28 28.33
N PRO A 224 1.49 -8.49 27.80
CA PRO A 224 2.60 -8.87 26.91
C PRO A 224 2.38 -8.28 25.51
N VAL A 225 2.53 -6.97 25.36
CA VAL A 225 2.34 -6.24 24.09
C VAL A 225 3.59 -6.25 23.23
N CYS A 226 3.41 -6.18 21.91
CA CYS A 226 4.48 -5.95 20.93
C CYS A 226 3.96 -5.04 19.82
N ILE A 227 4.80 -4.11 19.38
CA ILE A 227 4.50 -3.19 18.28
C ILE A 227 5.23 -3.66 17.03
N ILE A 228 4.49 -3.87 15.94
CA ILE A 228 5.05 -4.30 14.65
C ILE A 228 4.81 -3.20 13.63
N ARG A 229 5.87 -2.72 12.99
CA ARG A 229 5.87 -1.62 12.03
C ARG A 229 6.25 -2.12 10.63
N PRO A 230 5.29 -2.60 9.82
CA PRO A 230 5.54 -2.89 8.42
C PRO A 230 5.82 -1.63 7.60
N SER A 231 6.69 -1.77 6.59
CA SER A 231 6.86 -0.79 5.51
C SER A 231 5.67 -0.83 4.52
N ILE A 232 5.81 -0.24 3.33
CA ILE A 232 4.72 -0.16 2.36
C ILE A 232 4.41 -1.56 1.83
N VAL A 233 3.23 -2.08 2.15
CA VAL A 233 2.83 -3.44 1.75
C VAL A 233 2.53 -3.51 0.26
N THR A 234 3.15 -4.48 -0.41
CA THR A 234 2.98 -4.81 -1.83
C THR A 234 2.30 -6.17 -2.02
N PRO A 235 1.87 -6.54 -3.25
CA PRO A 235 1.25 -7.83 -3.51
C PRO A 235 2.11 -9.02 -3.04
N ALA A 236 1.47 -10.17 -2.81
CA ALA A 236 2.20 -11.35 -2.36
C ALA A 236 3.28 -11.75 -3.35
N TRP A 237 4.47 -12.08 -2.86
CA TRP A 237 5.54 -12.60 -3.70
C TRP A 237 5.25 -14.04 -4.11
N ARG A 238 4.90 -14.90 -3.15
CA ARG A 238 4.65 -16.32 -3.41
C ARG A 238 3.41 -16.84 -2.69
N ASP A 239 3.35 -16.67 -1.38
CA ASP A 239 2.31 -17.29 -0.56
C ASP A 239 1.14 -16.34 -0.29
N PRO A 240 -0.09 -16.84 -0.12
CA PRO A 240 -0.55 -18.16 -0.52
C PRO A 240 -0.91 -18.24 -2.00
N LEU A 241 -0.85 -17.11 -2.69
CA LEU A 241 -1.11 -16.98 -4.10
C LEU A 241 -0.25 -15.84 -4.65
N GLU A 242 0.66 -16.17 -5.56
CA GLU A 242 1.58 -15.23 -6.19
C GLU A 242 0.85 -14.03 -6.81
N GLY A 243 1.36 -12.82 -6.57
CA GLY A 243 0.75 -11.57 -7.03
C GLY A 243 -0.57 -11.20 -6.34
N TRP A 244 -0.98 -11.91 -5.28
CA TRP A 244 -2.26 -11.64 -4.64
C TRP A 244 -2.36 -10.20 -4.12
N VAL A 245 -3.43 -9.54 -4.53
CA VAL A 245 -3.83 -8.21 -4.10
C VAL A 245 -5.32 -8.00 -4.36
N ASP A 246 -6.01 -7.29 -3.47
CA ASP A 246 -7.47 -7.12 -3.53
C ASP A 246 -7.94 -5.67 -3.35
N ASN A 247 -7.02 -4.71 -3.30
CA ASN A 247 -7.31 -3.29 -3.22
C ASN A 247 -6.30 -2.45 -4.02
N LEU A 248 -6.65 -1.19 -4.28
CA LEU A 248 -5.84 -0.22 -5.03
C LEU A 248 -5.02 0.69 -4.10
N ASN A 249 -4.77 0.31 -2.85
CA ASN A 249 -4.09 1.19 -1.91
C ASN A 249 -2.60 1.33 -2.24
N GLY A 250 -2.05 2.53 -2.02
CA GLY A 250 -0.62 2.83 -2.15
C GLY A 250 -0.04 2.46 -3.53
N PRO A 251 1.04 1.65 -3.60
CA PRO A 251 1.78 1.40 -4.83
C PRO A 251 0.97 0.67 -5.91
N VAL A 252 -0.01 -0.14 -5.52
CA VAL A 252 -0.85 -0.90 -6.46
C VAL A 252 -1.75 0.04 -7.27
N GLY A 253 -2.30 1.07 -6.62
CA GLY A 253 -3.08 2.11 -7.29
C GLY A 253 -2.25 2.91 -8.28
N ILE A 254 -1.01 3.27 -7.92
CA ILE A 254 -0.06 3.95 -8.82
C ILE A 254 0.29 3.04 -10.01
N MET A 255 0.60 1.77 -9.76
CA MET A 255 0.94 0.79 -10.80
C MET A 255 -0.21 0.63 -11.80
N VAL A 256 -1.45 0.48 -11.34
CA VAL A 256 -2.63 0.37 -12.21
C VAL A 256 -2.91 1.68 -12.94
N GLY A 257 -2.88 2.81 -12.23
CA GLY A 257 -3.14 4.13 -12.83
C GLY A 257 -2.10 4.54 -13.86
N GLY A 258 -0.81 4.29 -13.57
CA GLY A 258 0.30 4.52 -14.48
C GLY A 258 0.31 3.54 -15.65
N GLY A 259 0.08 2.25 -15.39
CA GLY A 259 0.00 1.21 -16.41
C GLY A 259 -1.20 1.36 -17.35
N LYS A 260 -2.27 2.04 -16.92
CA LYS A 260 -3.40 2.44 -17.79
C LYS A 260 -3.18 3.78 -18.50
N GLY A 261 -2.03 4.42 -18.30
CA GLY A 261 -1.70 5.73 -18.90
C GLY A 261 -2.49 6.90 -18.32
N VAL A 262 -3.18 6.71 -17.19
CA VAL A 262 -3.95 7.77 -16.52
C VAL A 262 -3.04 8.65 -15.67
N ILE A 263 -2.10 8.02 -14.95
CA ILE A 263 -1.06 8.72 -14.18
C ILE A 263 0.17 8.87 -15.06
N ARG A 264 0.39 10.09 -15.55
CA ARG A 264 1.54 10.45 -16.41
C ARG A 264 2.65 11.26 -15.74
N SER A 265 2.43 11.73 -14.52
CA SER A 265 3.42 12.53 -13.77
C SER A 265 3.22 12.30 -12.28
N MET A 266 4.32 12.16 -11.54
CA MET A 266 4.30 12.05 -10.08
C MET A 266 5.49 12.82 -9.48
N HIS A 267 5.26 13.55 -8.39
CA HIS A 267 6.35 14.16 -7.62
C HIS A 267 6.97 13.11 -6.71
N CYS A 268 8.17 12.67 -7.07
CA CYS A 268 8.90 11.61 -6.39
C CYS A 268 10.39 11.82 -6.65
N ASN A 269 11.23 11.55 -5.65
CA ASN A 269 12.67 11.51 -5.85
C ASN A 269 13.09 10.08 -6.19
N GLY A 270 13.41 9.84 -7.47
CA GLY A 270 13.80 8.53 -7.97
C GLY A 270 15.11 7.98 -7.40
N GLU A 271 15.92 8.82 -6.75
CA GLU A 271 17.19 8.44 -6.13
C GLU A 271 17.01 7.79 -4.75
N TYR A 272 15.83 7.94 -4.13
CA TYR A 272 15.58 7.42 -2.79
C TYR A 272 15.11 5.97 -2.81
N ASN A 273 15.46 5.25 -1.75
CA ASN A 273 15.10 3.85 -1.58
C ASN A 273 13.59 3.70 -1.40
N ALA A 274 13.03 2.68 -2.06
CA ALA A 274 11.66 2.25 -1.92
C ALA A 274 11.57 1.24 -0.76
N GLU A 275 11.02 1.70 0.37
CA GLU A 275 10.81 0.86 1.55
C GLU A 275 9.46 0.15 1.43
N VAL A 276 9.49 -1.03 0.79
CA VAL A 276 8.33 -1.89 0.53
C VAL A 276 8.51 -3.27 1.16
N ILE A 277 7.42 -4.01 1.32
CA ILE A 277 7.43 -5.39 1.81
C ILE A 277 6.29 -6.20 1.17
N PRO A 278 6.57 -7.37 0.57
CA PRO A 278 5.50 -8.28 0.13
C PRO A 278 4.61 -8.70 1.30
N VAL A 279 3.29 -8.69 1.10
CA VAL A 279 2.33 -8.99 2.19
C VAL A 279 2.59 -10.33 2.87
N ASP A 280 3.03 -11.34 2.13
CA ASP A 280 3.28 -12.69 2.62
C ASP A 280 4.51 -12.77 3.51
N MET A 281 5.57 -12.02 3.19
CA MET A 281 6.72 -11.86 4.07
C MET A 281 6.37 -11.09 5.34
N ALA A 282 5.57 -10.02 5.22
CA ALA A 282 5.09 -9.28 6.39
C ALA A 282 4.27 -10.18 7.33
N ILE A 283 3.41 -11.04 6.78
CA ILE A 283 2.64 -12.02 7.56
C ILE A 283 3.52 -13.09 8.18
N SER A 284 4.48 -13.66 7.44
CA SER A 284 5.46 -14.60 7.99
C SER A 284 6.22 -13.99 9.17
N GLY A 285 6.57 -12.70 9.06
CA GLY A 285 7.18 -11.92 10.13
C GLY A 285 6.28 -11.81 11.35
N ILE A 286 5.03 -11.39 11.18
CA ILE A 286 4.05 -11.28 12.28
C ILE A 286 3.87 -12.61 13.02
N ILE A 287 3.75 -13.72 12.27
CA ILE A 287 3.57 -15.05 12.85
C ILE A 287 4.79 -15.48 13.67
N ALA A 288 6.00 -15.26 13.15
CA ALA A 288 7.23 -15.61 13.83
C ALA A 288 7.52 -14.69 15.04
N ILE A 289 7.22 -13.38 14.94
CA ILE A 289 7.36 -12.40 16.02
C ILE A 289 6.48 -12.78 17.21
N ALA A 290 5.27 -13.27 16.98
CA ALA A 290 4.39 -13.72 18.06
C ALA A 290 5.07 -14.75 18.97
N ARG A 291 5.73 -15.75 18.36
CA ARG A 291 6.50 -16.76 19.08
C ARG A 291 7.72 -16.15 19.76
N ASP A 292 8.50 -15.33 19.04
CA ASP A 292 9.73 -14.76 19.58
C ASP A 292 9.46 -13.93 20.83
N VAL A 293 8.43 -13.08 20.81
CA VAL A 293 8.02 -12.27 21.96
C VAL A 293 7.46 -13.14 23.09
N ALA A 294 6.62 -14.12 22.77
CA ALA A 294 6.02 -14.98 23.80
C ALA A 294 7.06 -15.84 24.54
N LEU A 295 8.12 -16.28 23.87
CA LEU A 295 9.19 -17.09 24.46
C LEU A 295 10.28 -16.27 25.16
N HIS A 296 10.39 -14.98 24.84
CA HIS A 296 11.48 -14.12 25.34
C HIS A 296 10.98 -12.93 26.16
N LYS A 297 9.85 -13.09 26.86
CA LYS A 297 9.24 -12.02 27.69
C LYS A 297 10.25 -11.35 28.61
N ASP A 298 11.12 -12.12 29.26
CA ASP A 298 12.11 -11.63 30.22
C ASP A 298 13.29 -10.87 29.58
N LYS A 299 13.49 -10.98 28.26
CA LYS A 299 14.59 -10.31 27.56
C LYS A 299 14.29 -8.85 27.24
N PHE A 300 13.03 -8.44 27.28
CA PHE A 300 12.63 -7.09 26.87
C PHE A 300 12.49 -6.19 28.10
N GLN A 301 13.42 -5.24 28.25
CA GLN A 301 13.38 -4.21 29.31
C GLN A 301 12.33 -3.12 29.03
N SER A 302 11.85 -3.04 27.79
CA SER A 302 10.84 -2.10 27.29
C SER A 302 9.94 -2.82 26.28
N THR A 303 8.83 -2.20 25.88
CA THR A 303 7.94 -2.75 24.85
C THR A 303 8.73 -3.20 23.60
N PRO A 304 8.66 -4.49 23.21
CA PRO A 304 9.28 -4.98 21.99
C PRO A 304 8.71 -4.25 20.77
N VAL A 305 9.61 -3.81 19.88
CA VAL A 305 9.25 -3.19 18.61
C VAL A 305 9.99 -3.88 17.48
N TYR A 306 9.28 -4.19 16.40
CA TYR A 306 9.86 -4.78 15.19
C TYR A 306 9.56 -3.92 13.98
N ASN A 307 10.61 -3.41 13.33
CA ASN A 307 10.49 -2.74 12.05
C ASN A 307 10.57 -3.78 10.93
N LEU A 308 9.41 -4.21 10.43
CA LEU A 308 9.29 -5.14 9.30
C LEU A 308 9.58 -4.40 7.98
N THR A 309 10.86 -4.17 7.72
CA THR A 309 11.37 -3.39 6.58
C THR A 309 12.55 -4.10 5.92
N GLN A 310 12.79 -3.81 4.65
CA GLN A 310 13.94 -4.32 3.87
C GLN A 310 15.16 -3.37 3.92
N SER A 311 15.12 -2.38 4.81
CA SER A 311 16.20 -1.42 5.02
C SER A 311 17.51 -2.15 5.28
N GLY A 312 18.56 -1.78 4.52
CA GLY A 312 19.90 -2.36 4.63
C GLY A 312 20.10 -3.76 4.03
N THR A 313 19.05 -4.46 3.59
CA THR A 313 19.15 -5.83 3.04
C THR A 313 18.93 -5.90 1.54
N HIS A 314 17.87 -5.25 1.04
CA HIS A 314 17.51 -5.26 -0.38
C HIS A 314 17.25 -3.84 -0.90
N PRO A 315 18.30 -3.06 -1.17
CA PRO A 315 18.13 -1.68 -1.63
C PRO A 315 17.62 -1.64 -3.08
N ILE A 316 16.49 -0.97 -3.28
CA ILE A 316 15.95 -0.65 -4.60
C ILE A 316 15.39 0.77 -4.57
N THR A 317 15.65 1.56 -5.62
CA THR A 317 15.19 2.96 -5.68
C THR A 317 13.82 3.10 -6.34
N TRP A 318 13.10 4.18 -6.05
CA TRP A 318 11.83 4.49 -6.74
C TRP A 318 12.00 4.61 -8.26
N GLY A 319 13.13 5.16 -8.73
CA GLY A 319 13.44 5.25 -10.15
C GLY A 319 13.59 3.89 -10.81
N GLU A 320 14.29 2.97 -10.14
CA GLU A 320 14.46 1.61 -10.63
C GLU A 320 13.12 0.84 -10.68
N VAL A 321 12.31 0.93 -9.62
CA VAL A 321 10.96 0.34 -9.59
C VAL A 321 10.11 0.85 -10.75
N LEU A 322 10.16 2.15 -11.05
CA LEU A 322 9.39 2.75 -12.14
C LEU A 322 9.82 2.22 -13.51
N GLU A 323 11.11 2.25 -13.82
CA GLU A 323 11.61 1.88 -15.15
C GLU A 323 11.42 0.38 -15.42
N ARG A 324 11.75 -0.47 -14.44
CA ARG A 324 11.52 -1.92 -14.54
C ARG A 324 10.02 -2.24 -14.59
N GLY A 325 9.23 -1.56 -13.76
CA GLY A 325 7.78 -1.70 -13.72
C GLY A 325 7.10 -1.34 -15.05
N LYS A 326 7.56 -0.29 -15.75
CA LYS A 326 7.07 0.07 -17.09
C LYS A 326 7.32 -1.06 -18.09
N ILE A 327 8.51 -1.64 -18.10
CA ILE A 327 8.87 -2.74 -19.00
C ILE A 327 7.94 -3.94 -18.75
N CYS A 328 7.74 -4.32 -17.48
CA CYS A 328 6.82 -5.38 -17.11
C CYS A 328 5.37 -5.06 -17.52
N ALA A 329 4.93 -3.81 -17.38
CA ALA A 329 3.60 -3.35 -17.75
C ALA A 329 3.39 -3.37 -19.28
N TRP A 330 4.40 -3.01 -20.07
CA TRP A 330 4.32 -3.11 -21.53
C TRP A 330 4.28 -4.56 -22.03
N LYS A 331 4.96 -5.47 -21.34
CA LYS A 331 4.87 -6.91 -21.60
C LYS A 331 3.50 -7.47 -21.21
N ASN A 332 2.87 -6.92 -20.18
CA ASN A 332 1.60 -7.39 -19.61
C ASN A 332 0.53 -6.28 -19.49
N PRO A 333 0.16 -5.61 -20.61
CA PRO A 333 -0.61 -4.37 -20.58
C PRO A 333 -2.07 -4.59 -20.22
N PHE A 334 -2.65 -3.71 -19.40
CA PHE A 334 -4.05 -3.71 -18.97
C PHE A 334 -5.05 -3.59 -20.14
N GLU A 335 -6.29 -4.08 -19.96
CA GLU A 335 -7.31 -4.07 -21.03
C GLU A 335 -7.77 -2.66 -21.42
N TRP A 336 -8.06 -1.82 -20.41
CA TRP A 336 -8.59 -0.46 -20.59
C TRP A 336 -7.51 0.59 -20.32
N MET A 337 -6.65 0.83 -21.31
CA MET A 337 -5.65 1.90 -21.27
C MET A 337 -6.21 3.18 -21.88
N LEU A 338 -6.10 4.29 -21.13
CA LEU A 338 -6.49 5.62 -21.60
C LEU A 338 -5.45 6.20 -22.56
N TRP A 339 -4.17 5.97 -22.27
CA TRP A 339 -3.05 6.44 -23.08
C TRP A 339 -1.87 5.47 -22.98
N TYR A 340 -0.85 5.69 -23.82
CA TYR A 340 0.40 4.93 -23.72
C TYR A 340 1.05 5.15 -22.33
N PRO A 341 1.36 4.09 -21.57
CA PRO A 341 1.85 4.19 -20.20
C PRO A 341 3.35 4.52 -20.17
N ASN A 342 3.69 5.79 -20.38
CA ASN A 342 5.05 6.34 -20.35
C ASN A 342 5.25 7.42 -19.28
N GLY A 343 4.40 7.44 -18.24
CA GLY A 343 4.47 8.45 -17.18
C GLY A 343 5.83 8.48 -16.46
N ASN A 344 6.23 9.64 -15.95
CA ASN A 344 7.54 9.80 -15.31
C ASN A 344 7.45 10.43 -13.91
N ILE A 345 8.48 10.22 -13.11
CA ILE A 345 8.66 10.85 -11.81
C ILE A 345 9.56 12.08 -11.94
N TYR A 346 9.30 13.09 -11.11
CA TYR A 346 10.05 14.34 -11.13
C TYR A 346 10.39 14.77 -9.71
N LYS A 347 11.67 15.07 -9.44
CA LYS A 347 12.14 15.61 -8.16
C LYS A 347 11.64 17.04 -7.91
N SER A 348 11.58 17.85 -8.97
CA SER A 348 11.08 19.23 -8.90
C SER A 348 9.55 19.27 -8.89
N LYS A 349 9.00 19.85 -7.82
CA LYS A 349 7.55 20.08 -7.69
C LYS A 349 7.02 21.00 -8.80
N ALA A 350 7.81 21.97 -9.26
CA ALA A 350 7.42 22.88 -10.33
C ALA A 350 7.27 22.15 -11.68
N VAL A 351 8.25 21.30 -12.02
CA VAL A 351 8.20 20.48 -13.24
C VAL A 351 7.03 19.49 -13.19
N HIS A 352 6.81 18.85 -12.05
CA HIS A 352 5.64 17.99 -11.84
C HIS A 352 4.33 18.75 -12.08
N LYS A 353 4.13 19.93 -11.45
CA LYS A 353 2.91 20.74 -11.62
C LYS A 353 2.69 21.15 -13.08
N MET A 354 3.74 21.55 -13.78
CA MET A 354 3.67 21.87 -15.20
C MET A 354 3.20 20.65 -16.01
N ASN A 355 3.79 19.48 -15.79
CA ASN A 355 3.40 18.25 -16.47
C ASN A 355 1.96 17.80 -16.12
N VAL A 356 1.51 17.99 -14.89
CA VAL A 356 0.12 17.70 -14.48
C VAL A 356 -0.88 18.54 -15.27
N ILE A 357 -0.59 19.81 -15.56
CA ILE A 357 -1.45 20.66 -16.39
C ILE A 357 -1.60 20.06 -17.80
N PHE A 358 -0.48 19.77 -18.47
CA PHE A 358 -0.48 19.33 -19.87
C PHE A 358 -0.91 17.87 -20.07
N PHE A 359 -0.57 16.99 -19.13
CA PHE A 359 -0.76 15.55 -19.31
C PHE A 359 -1.93 14.98 -18.51
N HIS A 360 -2.44 15.69 -17.49
CA HIS A 360 -3.62 15.23 -16.71
C HIS A 360 -4.83 16.14 -16.93
N TRP A 361 -4.74 17.42 -16.57
CA TRP A 361 -5.91 18.32 -16.55
C TRP A 361 -6.39 18.72 -17.94
N LEU A 362 -5.51 19.23 -18.79
CA LEU A 362 -5.89 19.67 -20.15
C LEU A 362 -6.54 18.52 -20.95
N PRO A 363 -5.98 17.28 -20.98
CA PRO A 363 -6.64 16.16 -21.62
C PRO A 363 -7.98 15.78 -20.95
N ALA A 364 -8.09 15.89 -19.63
CA ALA A 364 -9.33 15.57 -18.94
C ALA A 364 -10.47 16.54 -19.25
N TYR A 365 -10.19 17.85 -19.29
CA TYR A 365 -11.15 18.85 -19.75
C TYR A 365 -11.57 18.60 -21.20
N PHE A 366 -10.61 18.28 -22.07
CA PHE A 366 -10.89 17.97 -23.47
C PHE A 366 -11.78 16.74 -23.63
N ILE A 367 -11.48 15.64 -22.92
CA ILE A 367 -12.29 14.41 -22.95
C ILE A 367 -13.71 14.69 -22.43
N ASP A 368 -13.86 15.36 -21.29
CA ASP A 368 -15.19 15.66 -20.75
C ASP A 368 -15.96 16.64 -21.65
N PHE A 369 -15.29 17.58 -22.32
CA PHE A 369 -15.89 18.45 -23.32
C PHE A 369 -16.43 17.67 -24.52
N LEU A 370 -15.66 16.71 -25.06
CA LEU A 370 -16.13 15.84 -26.14
C LEU A 370 -17.32 15.00 -25.68
N LEU A 371 -17.25 14.39 -24.49
CA LEU A 371 -18.35 13.61 -23.93
C LEU A 371 -19.61 14.48 -23.79
N PHE A 372 -19.46 15.72 -23.33
CA PHE A 372 -20.57 16.68 -23.24
C PHE A 372 -21.20 16.97 -24.61
N ILE A 373 -20.40 17.24 -25.64
CA ILE A 373 -20.90 17.46 -27.03
C ILE A 373 -21.68 16.24 -27.53
N PHE A 374 -21.22 15.03 -27.23
CA PHE A 374 -21.88 13.79 -27.62
C PHE A 374 -22.98 13.32 -26.66
N ALA A 375 -23.44 14.21 -25.75
CA ALA A 375 -24.45 13.93 -24.74
C ALA A 375 -24.15 12.68 -23.88
N GLN A 376 -22.87 12.39 -23.68
CA GLN A 376 -22.37 11.32 -22.83
C GLN A 376 -22.06 11.83 -21.42
N LYS A 377 -22.04 10.92 -20.44
CA LYS A 377 -21.72 11.27 -19.05
C LYS A 377 -20.25 11.64 -18.88
N THR A 378 -19.98 12.88 -18.48
CA THR A 378 -18.64 13.37 -18.13
C THR A 378 -18.14 12.71 -16.84
N PHE A 379 -16.88 12.27 -16.82
CA PHE A 379 -16.30 11.60 -15.65
C PHE A 379 -14.80 11.86 -15.46
N MET A 380 -14.09 12.34 -16.48
CA MET A 380 -12.63 12.38 -16.49
C MET A 380 -12.07 13.38 -15.48
N LEU A 381 -12.72 14.52 -15.29
CA LEU A 381 -12.34 15.50 -14.26
C LEU A 381 -12.45 14.93 -12.84
N LYS A 382 -13.48 14.11 -12.58
CA LYS A 382 -13.65 13.44 -11.28
C LYS A 382 -12.55 12.39 -11.05
N VAL A 383 -12.15 11.68 -12.10
CA VAL A 383 -11.05 10.72 -12.07
C VAL A 383 -9.72 11.44 -11.78
N GLN A 384 -9.41 12.53 -12.50
CA GLN A 384 -8.17 13.26 -12.27
C GLN A 384 -8.11 13.91 -10.89
N LYS A 385 -9.21 14.46 -10.38
CA LYS A 385 -9.26 14.99 -9.02
C LYS A 385 -8.89 13.91 -7.99
N LYS A 386 -9.50 12.73 -8.10
CA LYS A 386 -9.19 11.61 -7.20
C LYS A 386 -7.72 11.14 -7.30
N ILE A 387 -7.13 11.19 -8.50
CA ILE A 387 -5.72 10.86 -8.71
C ILE A 387 -4.83 11.91 -8.06
N GLN A 388 -5.11 13.20 -8.26
CA GLN A 388 -4.37 14.31 -7.66
C GLN A 388 -4.38 14.19 -6.13
N ASP A 389 -5.57 14.05 -5.53
CA ASP A 389 -5.73 13.91 -4.08
C ASP A 389 -4.93 12.70 -3.55
N GLY A 390 -4.99 11.56 -4.25
CA GLY A 390 -4.24 10.36 -3.88
C GLY A 390 -2.71 10.52 -4.03
N LEU A 391 -2.23 11.19 -5.07
CA LEU A 391 -0.80 11.41 -5.29
C LEU A 391 -0.22 12.40 -4.28
N GLU A 392 -0.90 13.50 -3.98
CA GLU A 392 -0.43 14.53 -3.02
C GLU A 392 -0.15 13.94 -1.65
N VAL A 393 -1.02 13.04 -1.20
CA VAL A 393 -0.87 12.33 0.07
C VAL A 393 0.37 11.43 0.10
N LEU A 394 0.77 10.85 -1.05
CA LEU A 394 1.92 9.95 -1.15
C LEU A 394 3.26 10.71 -1.27
N GLN A 395 3.24 11.96 -1.73
CA GLN A 395 4.45 12.76 -1.98
C GLN A 395 5.36 12.81 -0.76
N TYR A 396 4.79 12.93 0.46
CA TYR A 396 5.59 12.97 1.68
C TYR A 396 6.53 11.75 1.84
N PHE A 397 6.05 10.57 1.45
CA PHE A 397 6.80 9.33 1.57
C PHE A 397 7.75 9.10 0.40
N THR A 398 7.42 9.60 -0.79
CA THR A 398 8.22 9.39 -2.01
C THR A 398 9.24 10.49 -2.29
N THR A 399 9.26 11.57 -1.51
CA THR A 399 10.25 12.67 -1.62
C THR A 399 11.19 12.76 -0.42
N ARG A 400 11.24 11.72 0.42
CA ARG A 400 12.14 11.62 1.56
C ARG A 400 12.89 10.28 1.52
N GLN A 401 14.13 10.30 1.98
CA GLN A 401 14.88 9.08 2.25
C GLN A 401 14.43 8.57 3.62
N TRP A 402 14.22 7.26 3.72
CA TRP A 402 13.86 6.60 4.97
C TRP A 402 14.99 5.67 5.38
N GLN A 403 15.27 5.63 6.68
CA GLN A 403 16.23 4.70 7.26
C GLN A 403 15.59 4.05 8.49
N PHE A 404 15.54 2.72 8.47
CA PHE A 404 14.98 1.91 9.55
C PHE A 404 16.06 1.00 10.10
N SER A 405 16.20 0.95 11.43
CA SER A 405 16.89 -0.19 12.08
C SER A 405 15.92 -1.36 12.13
N ASN A 406 16.39 -2.57 11.82
CA ASN A 406 15.58 -3.79 11.75
C ASN A 406 16.32 -4.97 12.41
N ASP A 407 17.12 -4.68 13.44
CA ASP A 407 18.01 -5.65 14.10
C ASP A 407 17.22 -6.81 14.74
N ASN A 408 16.06 -6.54 15.33
CA ASN A 408 15.21 -7.55 15.98
C ASN A 408 14.68 -8.57 14.98
N ILE A 409 14.23 -8.13 13.80
CA ILE A 409 13.73 -9.05 12.76
C ILE A 409 14.88 -9.84 12.13
N LEU A 410 16.05 -9.23 11.92
CA LEU A 410 17.24 -9.93 11.40
C LEU A 410 17.74 -10.99 12.39
N ARG A 411 17.90 -10.64 13.67
CA ARG A 411 18.23 -11.58 14.74
C ARG A 411 17.24 -12.74 14.82
N MET A 412 15.94 -12.44 14.78
CA MET A 412 14.90 -13.47 14.84
C MET A 412 14.97 -14.39 13.62
N ARG A 413 15.10 -13.83 12.40
CA ARG A 413 15.26 -14.58 11.15
C ARG A 413 16.42 -15.58 11.22
N GLU A 414 17.56 -15.19 11.79
CA GLU A 414 18.72 -16.07 11.93
C GLU A 414 18.43 -17.28 12.83
N SER A 415 17.68 -17.05 13.92
CA SER A 415 17.32 -18.07 14.90
C SER A 415 16.26 -19.09 14.44
N LEU A 416 15.60 -18.86 13.30
CA LEU A 416 14.61 -19.77 12.75
C LEU A 416 15.25 -21.08 12.27
N SER A 417 14.54 -22.19 12.46
CA SER A 417 14.93 -23.48 11.88
C SER A 417 14.90 -23.41 10.34
N GLN A 418 15.60 -24.33 9.66
CA GLN A 418 15.60 -24.36 8.20
C GLN A 418 14.18 -24.50 7.61
N ASN A 419 13.35 -25.35 8.23
CA ASN A 419 11.97 -25.53 7.85
C ASN A 419 11.13 -24.26 8.09
N ASP A 420 11.33 -23.56 9.22
CA ASP A 420 10.66 -22.29 9.47
C ASP A 420 11.11 -21.20 8.49
N LYS A 421 12.38 -21.17 8.07
CA LYS A 421 12.87 -20.22 7.05
C LYS A 421 12.21 -20.43 5.69
N GLU A 422 11.82 -21.66 5.37
CA GLU A 422 11.11 -21.99 4.14
C GLU A 422 9.61 -21.68 4.24
N VAL A 423 8.97 -22.04 5.36
CA VAL A 423 7.54 -21.84 5.58
C VAL A 423 7.23 -20.38 5.91
N PHE A 424 7.97 -19.75 6.82
CA PHE A 424 7.80 -18.37 7.28
C PHE A 424 8.93 -17.49 6.74
N ASN A 425 9.04 -17.45 5.41
CA ASN A 425 10.15 -16.79 4.72
C ASN A 425 10.24 -15.28 4.98
N LEU A 426 11.44 -14.83 5.37
CA LEU A 426 11.85 -13.46 5.67
C LEU A 426 13.14 -13.05 4.93
N ASP A 427 13.51 -13.80 3.88
CA ASP A 427 14.69 -13.60 3.06
C ASP A 427 14.39 -12.64 1.90
N PHE A 428 14.51 -11.34 2.16
CA PHE A 428 14.21 -10.27 1.21
C PHE A 428 15.12 -10.35 -0.03
N GLU A 429 16.34 -10.83 0.16
CA GLU A 429 17.38 -10.95 -0.86
C GLU A 429 17.02 -11.99 -1.94
N ARG A 430 16.09 -12.91 -1.66
CA ARG A 430 15.59 -13.89 -2.64
C ARG A 430 14.55 -13.31 -3.60
N VAL A 431 14.02 -12.12 -3.33
CA VAL A 431 12.98 -11.53 -4.18
C VAL A 431 13.64 -10.90 -5.41
N GLU A 432 13.64 -11.66 -6.50
CA GLU A 432 14.05 -11.11 -7.80
C GLU A 432 13.02 -10.09 -8.30
N VAL A 433 13.49 -8.86 -8.49
CA VAL A 433 12.62 -7.70 -8.74
C VAL A 433 11.81 -7.82 -10.04
N ASP A 434 12.40 -8.21 -11.19
CA ASP A 434 11.65 -8.27 -12.47
C ASP A 434 10.55 -9.35 -12.50
N PRO A 435 10.83 -10.61 -12.07
CA PRO A 435 9.78 -11.59 -11.88
C PRO A 435 8.70 -11.10 -10.92
N TYR A 436 9.10 -10.52 -9.79
CA TYR A 436 8.15 -10.04 -8.79
C TYR A 436 7.25 -8.90 -9.29
N LEU A 437 7.81 -7.90 -9.98
CA LEU A 437 7.03 -6.82 -10.61
C LEU A 437 6.08 -7.36 -11.67
N THR A 438 6.50 -8.37 -12.44
CA THR A 438 5.64 -9.07 -13.40
C THR A 438 4.46 -9.73 -12.70
N SER A 439 4.70 -10.44 -11.61
CA SER A 439 3.67 -11.10 -10.81
C SER A 439 2.73 -10.10 -10.15
N CYS A 440 3.24 -8.94 -9.69
CA CYS A 440 2.40 -7.84 -9.20
C CYS A 440 1.43 -7.32 -10.27
N ILE A 441 1.90 -7.12 -11.51
CA ILE A 441 1.07 -6.64 -12.63
C ILE A 441 0.03 -7.69 -13.02
N LEU A 442 0.43 -8.95 -13.17
CA LEU A 442 -0.48 -10.05 -13.49
C LEU A 442 -1.52 -10.26 -12.39
N GLY A 443 -1.10 -10.19 -11.13
CA GLY A 443 -1.98 -10.26 -9.97
C GLY A 443 -2.99 -9.12 -9.93
N ALA A 444 -2.57 -7.88 -10.22
CA ALA A 444 -3.49 -6.75 -10.34
C ALA A 444 -4.51 -6.95 -11.49
N ARG A 445 -4.10 -7.52 -12.63
CA ARG A 445 -5.03 -7.88 -13.71
C ARG A 445 -6.07 -8.89 -13.22
N GLN A 446 -5.61 -10.02 -12.71
CA GLN A 446 -6.49 -11.17 -12.41
C GLN A 446 -7.35 -10.96 -11.17
N TYR A 447 -6.74 -10.51 -10.08
CA TYR A 447 -7.39 -10.51 -8.77
C TYR A 447 -8.12 -9.20 -8.47
N LEU A 448 -7.58 -8.08 -8.95
CA LEU A 448 -8.12 -6.75 -8.66
C LEU A 448 -9.04 -6.25 -9.77
N LEU A 449 -8.59 -6.29 -11.02
CA LEU A 449 -9.33 -5.80 -12.19
C LEU A 449 -10.22 -6.85 -12.84
N LYS A 450 -10.04 -8.13 -12.49
CA LYS A 450 -10.77 -9.27 -13.05
C LYS A 450 -10.59 -9.40 -14.58
N GLU A 451 -9.44 -8.97 -15.09
CA GLU A 451 -9.06 -9.07 -16.51
C GLU A 451 -8.51 -10.48 -16.79
N ASP A 452 -8.96 -11.10 -17.88
CA ASP A 452 -8.51 -12.44 -18.29
C ASP A 452 -7.08 -12.34 -18.86
N LEU A 453 -6.21 -13.29 -18.54
CA LEU A 453 -4.88 -13.37 -19.16
C LEU A 453 -4.96 -13.67 -20.66
N LYS A 454 -6.03 -14.31 -21.12
CA LYS A 454 -6.28 -14.55 -22.56
C LYS A 454 -6.43 -13.25 -23.36
N SER A 455 -6.71 -12.11 -22.72
CA SER A 455 -6.81 -10.83 -23.42
C SER A 455 -5.46 -10.18 -23.72
N LEU A 456 -4.34 -10.68 -23.16
CA LEU A 456 -3.01 -10.09 -23.33
C LEU A 456 -2.59 -9.88 -24.80
N PRO A 457 -2.81 -10.80 -25.75
CA PRO A 457 -2.47 -10.57 -27.15
C PRO A 457 -3.24 -9.39 -27.77
N ARG A 458 -4.51 -9.19 -27.39
CA ARG A 458 -5.29 -8.00 -27.79
C ARG A 458 -4.74 -6.74 -27.12
N CYS A 459 -4.44 -6.79 -25.83
CA CYS A 459 -3.93 -5.65 -25.08
C CYS A 459 -2.58 -5.17 -25.62
N ARG A 460 -1.68 -6.08 -26.02
CA ARG A 460 -0.39 -5.74 -26.66
C ARG A 460 -0.57 -5.05 -28.01
N ARG A 461 -1.55 -5.45 -28.82
CA ARG A 461 -1.90 -4.75 -30.07
C ARG A 461 -2.43 -3.34 -29.79
N ASN A 462 -3.32 -3.20 -28.81
CA ASN A 462 -3.82 -1.88 -28.39
C ASN A 462 -2.68 -0.99 -27.87
N LEU A 463 -1.75 -1.55 -27.10
CA LEU A 463 -0.56 -0.83 -26.62
C LEU A 463 0.29 -0.31 -27.78
N ALA A 464 0.50 -1.10 -28.83
CA ALA A 464 1.24 -0.68 -30.03
C ALA A 464 0.55 0.49 -30.76
N VAL A 465 -0.78 0.47 -30.86
CA VAL A 465 -1.55 1.59 -31.40
C VAL A 465 -1.38 2.84 -30.53
N LEU A 466 -1.53 2.70 -29.21
CA LEU A 466 -1.34 3.81 -28.27
C LEU A 466 0.08 4.37 -28.32
N TRP A 467 1.09 3.53 -28.48
CA TRP A 467 2.47 3.96 -28.68
C TRP A 467 2.63 4.81 -29.93
N PHE A 468 2.06 4.37 -31.07
CA PHE A 468 2.10 5.14 -32.30
C PHE A 468 1.39 6.49 -32.14
N LEU A 469 0.21 6.51 -31.50
CA LEU A 469 -0.52 7.74 -31.20
C LEU A 469 0.28 8.68 -30.28
N ASP A 470 0.93 8.16 -29.25
CA ASP A 470 1.78 8.93 -28.35
C ASP A 470 2.96 9.58 -29.08
N LYS A 471 3.61 8.84 -29.99
CA LYS A 471 4.68 9.38 -30.83
C LYS A 471 4.17 10.42 -31.83
N LEU A 472 3.04 10.15 -32.50
CA LEU A 472 2.45 11.09 -33.44
C LEU A 472 2.08 12.41 -32.75
N VAL A 473 1.37 12.36 -31.62
CA VAL A 473 0.99 13.55 -30.85
C VAL A 473 2.23 14.30 -30.35
N SER A 474 3.25 13.58 -29.88
CA SER A 474 4.51 14.21 -29.45
C SER A 474 5.19 14.95 -30.61
N VAL A 475 5.30 14.32 -31.78
CA VAL A 475 5.90 14.94 -32.97
C VAL A 475 5.10 16.16 -33.42
N LEU A 476 3.77 16.07 -33.47
CA LEU A 476 2.90 17.20 -33.83
C LEU A 476 3.02 18.35 -32.83
N PHE A 477 3.12 18.05 -31.53
CA PHE A 477 3.31 19.05 -30.49
C PHE A 477 4.63 19.79 -30.64
N TYR A 478 5.75 19.08 -30.84
CA TYR A 478 7.05 19.73 -31.04
C TYR A 478 7.11 20.49 -32.37
N ALA A 479 6.50 19.97 -33.43
CA ALA A 479 6.38 20.68 -34.70
C ALA A 479 5.58 21.99 -34.55
N PHE A 480 4.50 21.97 -33.76
CA PHE A 480 3.72 23.16 -33.44
C PHE A 480 4.53 24.17 -32.61
N LEU A 481 5.29 23.72 -31.61
CA LEU A 481 6.17 24.61 -30.83
C LEU A 481 7.24 25.26 -31.71
N ILE A 482 7.90 24.48 -32.57
CA ILE A 482 8.89 25.00 -33.52
C ILE A 482 8.24 26.02 -34.47
N TRP A 483 7.07 25.70 -35.02
CA TRP A 483 6.31 26.61 -35.86
C TRP A 483 5.93 27.90 -35.13
N MET A 484 5.53 27.82 -33.86
CA MET A 484 5.25 29.01 -33.03
C MET A 484 6.51 29.85 -32.83
N VAL A 485 7.63 29.25 -32.46
CA VAL A 485 8.89 29.99 -32.25
C VAL A 485 9.33 30.68 -33.53
N ILE A 486 9.27 30.00 -34.67
CA ILE A 486 9.58 30.60 -35.98
C ILE A 486 8.62 31.76 -36.26
N ASN A 487 7.31 31.61 -36.02
CA ASN A 487 6.37 32.65 -36.42
C ASN A 487 6.29 33.86 -35.49
N PHE A 488 6.58 33.69 -34.21
CA PHE A 488 6.44 34.73 -33.18
C PHE A 488 7.78 35.30 -32.69
N SER A 489 8.92 34.86 -33.24
CA SER A 489 10.24 35.46 -33.00
C SER A 489 10.84 36.00 -34.30
N GLU A 490 10.86 37.32 -34.46
CA GLU A 490 11.50 37.97 -35.62
C GLU A 490 12.99 37.63 -35.73
N ALA A 491 13.69 37.50 -34.59
CA ALA A 491 15.08 37.07 -34.55
C ALA A 491 15.25 35.64 -35.10
N THR A 492 14.32 34.73 -34.81
CA THR A 492 14.38 33.35 -35.31
C THR A 492 14.03 33.28 -36.80
N LYS A 493 13.09 34.08 -37.29
CA LYS A 493 12.83 34.21 -38.74
C LYS A 493 14.08 34.67 -39.48
N SER A 494 14.70 35.76 -39.01
CA SER A 494 15.90 36.33 -39.65
C SER A 494 17.07 35.34 -39.70
N ILE A 495 17.30 34.57 -38.63
CA ILE A 495 18.31 33.51 -38.61
C ILE A 495 17.95 32.38 -39.60
N LEU A 496 16.69 31.94 -39.63
CA LEU A 496 16.25 30.87 -40.52
C LEU A 496 16.36 31.29 -41.99
N ASP A 497 15.95 32.52 -42.32
CA ASP A 497 16.05 33.07 -43.67
C ASP A 497 17.53 33.14 -44.11
N THR A 498 18.43 33.58 -43.21
CA THR A 498 19.88 33.60 -43.48
C THR A 498 20.44 32.19 -43.73
N VAL A 499 19.98 31.18 -42.98
CA VAL A 499 20.40 29.78 -43.15
C VAL A 499 19.85 29.20 -44.45
N VAL A 500 18.59 29.51 -44.80
CA VAL A 500 17.96 29.08 -46.05
C VAL A 500 18.65 29.75 -47.25
N ASP A 501 19.02 31.02 -47.16
CA ASP A 501 19.79 31.74 -48.18
C ASP A 501 21.20 31.15 -48.35
N GLN A 502 21.87 30.79 -47.26
CA GLN A 502 23.15 30.09 -47.33
C GLN A 502 23.01 28.68 -47.93
N PHE A 503 22.00 27.91 -47.54
CA PHE A 503 21.77 26.57 -48.08
C PHE A 503 21.41 26.59 -49.57
N SER A 504 20.56 27.53 -49.99
CA SER A 504 20.18 27.72 -51.40
C SER A 504 21.33 28.25 -52.26
N SER A 505 22.34 28.87 -51.64
CA SER A 505 23.60 29.27 -52.30
C SER A 505 24.60 28.12 -52.50
N LEU A 506 24.38 26.94 -51.88
CA LEU A 506 25.28 25.79 -52.02
C LEU A 506 25.23 25.21 -53.45
N PRO A 507 26.39 24.92 -54.09
CA PRO A 507 26.46 24.53 -55.49
C PRO A 507 25.64 23.28 -55.87
N PHE A 508 25.42 22.36 -54.92
CA PHE A 508 24.74 21.09 -55.14
C PHE A 508 23.21 21.24 -55.38
N LEU A 509 22.57 22.27 -54.82
CA LEU A 509 21.12 22.50 -54.94
C LEU A 509 20.75 23.30 -56.19
N ARG A 510 21.68 24.10 -56.75
CA ARG A 510 21.47 24.81 -58.04
C ARG A 510 21.25 23.87 -59.22
N THR A 511 21.79 22.65 -59.17
CA THR A 511 21.69 21.68 -60.27
C THR A 511 20.32 21.02 -60.40
N ILE A 512 19.50 21.05 -59.34
CA ILE A 512 18.16 20.43 -59.32
C ILE A 512 17.09 21.43 -59.86
N SER A 513 17.32 22.73 -59.71
CA SER A 513 16.39 23.78 -60.16
C SER A 513 16.39 24.04 -61.68
N HIS A 514 17.40 23.57 -62.43
CA HIS A 514 17.53 23.88 -63.86
C HIS A 514 17.03 22.79 -64.82
N LYS A 515 16.33 21.76 -64.33
CA LYS A 515 15.79 20.65 -65.16
C LYS A 515 14.28 20.66 -65.41
N SER A 516 13.58 21.73 -65.07
CA SER A 516 12.13 21.87 -65.32
C SER A 516 11.78 23.18 -66.03
N ALA A 517 12.44 23.46 -67.15
CA ALA A 517 12.03 24.47 -68.12
C ALA A 517 11.78 23.80 -69.48
#